data_AF-A0A2V9LNN7-F1
#
_entry.id   AF-A0A2V9LNN7-F1
#
_cell.length_a   1.000
_cell.length_b   1.000
_cell.length_c   1.000
_cell.angle_alpha   90.00
_cell.angle_beta   90.00
_cell.angle_gamma   90.00
#
_symmetry.space_group_name_H-M   'P 1'
#
loop_
_entity.id
_entity.type
_entity.pdbx_description
1 polymer ?
#
loop_
_entity_poly.entity_id
_entity_poly.type
_entity_poly.pdbx_seq_one_letter_code
_entity_poly.pdbx_strand_id
1 'polypeptide(L)'
;MPDRDRKRFLGLTFLAGVMLAALHPSPAHSQGAPPGRGAASTRWQTKARLRGSWRSTPGALFIGEQGVEFQPPRGSRLHWFIVDIKSVVLPTPRRFTLVSYENRRWKHPGDRQFRFELNEPLPPGAAEELVARVGKPAINGDPDPKASSFADIPARHRTRSGGSSGVLRLREEGIDYVDAGGRDSRSWRWADIQTIANPDPYDFRVGAYLETFDLKLKQPMTAEIFDRLWDRVYGRGLNLGQTDGGEHHAER
;
A
#
# COMPACT_ATOMS: atom_id res chain seq x y z
N MET A 1 -59.79 -61.69 12.01
CA MET A 1 -58.59 -62.17 11.28
C MET A 1 -58.14 -61.04 10.35
N PRO A 2 -56.85 -60.65 10.37
CA PRO A 2 -56.42 -59.26 10.19
C PRO A 2 -55.79 -58.97 8.82
N ASP A 3 -55.63 -57.69 8.49
CA ASP A 3 -54.32 -57.21 8.01
C ASP A 3 -54.05 -55.74 8.42
N ARG A 4 -52.78 -55.48 8.75
CA ARG A 4 -52.13 -54.20 9.12
C ARG A 4 -51.94 -53.36 7.84
N ASP A 5 -51.62 -52.06 7.81
CA ASP A 5 -50.59 -51.36 8.56
C ASP A 5 -50.67 -49.82 8.41
N ARG A 6 -49.87 -49.14 9.22
CA ARG A 6 -49.82 -47.71 9.61
C ARG A 6 -49.36 -46.69 8.55
N LYS A 7 -49.77 -45.43 8.75
CA LYS A 7 -48.96 -44.18 9.00
C LYS A 7 -49.80 -42.94 8.59
N ARG A 8 -50.37 -42.13 9.52
CA ARG A 8 -49.86 -40.90 10.18
C ARG A 8 -49.25 -39.88 9.18
N PHE A 9 -49.59 -38.59 9.14
CA PHE A 9 -49.87 -37.64 10.22
C PHE A 9 -50.73 -36.43 9.74
N LEU A 10 -51.44 -35.86 10.71
CA LEU A 10 -52.48 -34.83 10.67
C LEU A 10 -51.93 -33.41 10.44
N GLY A 11 -52.64 -32.60 9.64
CA GLY A 11 -52.53 -31.13 9.66
C GLY A 11 -53.66 -30.53 10.49
N LEU A 12 -53.37 -29.49 11.27
CA LEU A 12 -54.41 -28.63 11.85
C LEU A 12 -53.90 -27.21 12.04
N THR A 13 -54.65 -26.29 11.43
CA THR A 13 -54.60 -24.84 11.55
C THR A 13 -55.13 -24.39 12.91
N PHE A 14 -54.54 -23.36 13.51
CA PHE A 14 -55.24 -22.53 14.50
C PHE A 14 -54.78 -21.07 14.40
N LEU A 15 -55.75 -20.16 14.53
CA LEU A 15 -55.57 -18.72 14.56
C LEU A 15 -56.28 -18.16 15.79
N ALA A 16 -55.73 -17.04 16.30
CA ALA A 16 -56.29 -16.07 17.25
C ALA A 16 -56.01 -16.27 18.75
N GLY A 17 -55.55 -15.17 19.39
CA GLY A 17 -55.92 -14.84 20.78
C GLY A 17 -54.84 -14.33 21.72
N VAL A 18 -54.32 -13.12 21.46
CA VAL A 18 -53.76 -12.08 22.37
C VAL A 18 -53.57 -12.40 23.87
N MET A 19 -52.37 -12.14 24.39
CA MET A 19 -52.16 -11.61 25.74
C MET A 19 -50.91 -10.71 25.77
N LEU A 20 -51.11 -9.47 26.22
CA LEU A 20 -50.11 -8.41 26.37
C LEU A 20 -49.40 -8.62 27.71
N ALA A 21 -48.08 -8.82 27.71
CA ALA A 21 -47.25 -8.73 28.91
C ALA A 21 -46.03 -7.87 28.60
N ALA A 22 -45.90 -6.76 29.33
CA ALA A 22 -44.78 -5.85 29.27
C ALA A 22 -43.50 -6.57 29.76
N LEU A 23 -42.49 -6.65 28.91
CA LEU A 23 -41.11 -6.94 29.30
C LEU A 23 -40.18 -5.85 28.78
N HIS A 24 -39.52 -5.20 29.72
CA HIS A 24 -38.39 -4.30 29.50
C HIS A 24 -37.27 -5.04 28.73
N PRO A 25 -36.70 -4.49 27.66
CA PRO A 25 -35.49 -5.06 27.07
C PRO A 25 -34.28 -4.72 27.96
N SER A 26 -33.67 -5.75 28.54
CA SER A 26 -32.28 -5.73 28.99
C SER A 26 -31.35 -5.33 27.84
N PRO A 27 -30.24 -4.64 28.10
CA PRO A 27 -29.25 -4.32 27.08
C PRO A 27 -28.55 -5.62 26.65
N ALA A 28 -28.97 -6.15 25.50
CA ALA A 28 -28.20 -7.17 24.81
C ALA A 28 -26.82 -6.58 24.47
N HIS A 29 -25.78 -7.27 24.92
CA HIS A 29 -24.40 -7.04 24.52
C HIS A 29 -24.29 -7.17 23.00
N SER A 30 -24.25 -6.03 22.31
CA SER A 30 -23.77 -5.94 20.94
C SER A 30 -22.24 -6.03 20.98
N GLN A 31 -21.69 -7.24 20.90
CA GLN A 31 -20.34 -7.44 20.38
C GLN A 31 -20.36 -7.04 18.90
N GLY A 32 -20.14 -5.75 18.66
CA GLY A 32 -19.88 -5.19 17.34
C GLY A 32 -18.39 -5.29 17.03
N ALA A 33 -18.10 -5.93 15.90
CA ALA A 33 -16.84 -6.11 15.20
C ALA A 33 -15.70 -5.09 15.51
N PRO A 34 -14.42 -5.53 15.43
CA PRO A 34 -13.30 -4.60 15.45
C PRO A 34 -13.49 -3.53 14.35
N PRO A 35 -13.12 -2.26 14.58
CA PRO A 35 -13.30 -1.21 13.60
C PRO A 35 -12.59 -1.60 12.31
N GLY A 36 -13.40 -1.94 11.31
CA GLY A 36 -12.97 -2.23 9.98
C GLY A 36 -12.15 -1.06 9.46
N ARG A 37 -10.94 -1.40 9.03
CA ARG A 37 -10.08 -0.67 8.11
C ARG A 37 -10.90 0.35 7.31
N GLY A 38 -10.77 1.62 7.63
CA GLY A 38 -11.53 2.69 6.98
C GLY A 38 -11.35 2.57 5.48
N ALA A 39 -12.45 2.38 4.76
CA ALA A 39 -12.48 2.41 3.30
C ALA A 39 -12.02 3.80 2.86
N ALA A 40 -10.72 3.93 2.60
CA ALA A 40 -10.21 5.08 1.88
C ALA A 40 -10.85 5.05 0.50
N SER A 41 -11.47 6.16 0.13
CA SER A 41 -12.30 6.31 -1.05
C SER A 41 -11.54 5.86 -2.29
N THR A 42 -12.03 4.77 -2.91
CA THR A 42 -11.58 4.19 -4.19
C THR A 42 -11.53 5.20 -5.35
N ARG A 43 -12.07 6.39 -5.13
CA ARG A 43 -12.03 7.54 -6.03
C ARG A 43 -11.63 8.78 -5.24
N TRP A 44 -10.47 9.32 -5.54
CA TRP A 44 -9.97 10.57 -4.98
C TRP A 44 -9.87 11.65 -6.06
N GLN A 45 -10.16 12.89 -5.70
CA GLN A 45 -10.06 14.02 -6.61
C GLN A 45 -9.47 15.23 -5.91
N THR A 46 -8.72 16.03 -6.66
CA THR A 46 -8.21 17.32 -6.19
C THR A 46 -8.10 18.29 -7.36
N LYS A 47 -8.08 19.58 -7.05
CA LYS A 47 -7.49 20.56 -7.96
C LYS A 47 -5.98 20.31 -8.03
N ALA A 48 -5.43 20.33 -9.23
CA ALA A 48 -4.01 20.11 -9.47
C ALA A 48 -3.49 21.02 -10.58
N ARG A 49 -2.17 21.11 -10.65
CA ARG A 49 -1.44 21.87 -11.66
C ARG A 49 -0.50 20.92 -12.40
N LEU A 50 -0.78 20.66 -13.67
CA LEU A 50 0.11 19.91 -14.55
C LEU A 50 1.24 20.82 -15.01
N ARG A 51 2.47 20.47 -14.64
CA ARG A 51 3.69 21.18 -15.05
C ARG A 51 4.09 20.72 -16.45
N GLY A 52 3.97 21.61 -17.42
CA GLY A 52 4.63 21.48 -18.71
C GLY A 52 6.06 22.01 -18.66
N SER A 53 6.77 21.93 -19.79
CA SER A 53 8.15 22.41 -19.91
C SER A 53 8.28 23.93 -19.67
N TRP A 54 7.22 24.70 -19.93
CA TRP A 54 7.26 26.17 -19.87
C TRP A 54 6.08 26.82 -19.13
N ARG A 55 4.95 26.11 -18.98
CA ARG A 55 3.75 26.64 -18.33
C ARG A 55 3.11 25.56 -17.45
N SER A 56 2.47 26.01 -16.38
CA SER A 56 1.66 25.16 -15.52
C SER A 56 0.18 25.29 -15.93
N THR A 57 -0.47 24.16 -16.17
CA THR A 57 -1.88 24.09 -16.54
C THR A 57 -2.70 23.69 -15.32
N PRO A 58 -3.58 24.55 -14.77
CA PRO A 58 -4.48 24.14 -13.71
C PRO A 58 -5.55 23.18 -14.25
N GLY A 59 -6.09 22.32 -13.40
CA GLY A 59 -7.16 21.40 -13.73
C GLY A 59 -7.62 20.61 -12.52
N ALA A 60 -8.58 19.70 -12.73
CA ALA A 60 -8.95 18.70 -11.76
C ALA A 60 -8.23 17.39 -12.08
N LEU A 61 -7.62 16.78 -11.08
CA LEU A 61 -7.02 15.45 -11.14
C LEU A 61 -7.95 14.46 -10.44
N PHE A 62 -8.24 13.35 -11.09
CA PHE A 62 -9.04 12.25 -10.58
C PHE A 62 -8.18 11.00 -10.57
N ILE A 63 -8.12 10.32 -9.43
CA ILE A 63 -7.50 9.02 -9.27
C ILE A 63 -8.65 8.05 -8.97
N GLY A 64 -8.86 7.10 -9.85
CA GLY A 64 -9.92 6.13 -9.72
C GLY A 64 -9.48 4.75 -10.16
N GLU A 65 -10.44 3.85 -10.29
CA GLU A 65 -10.11 2.43 -10.45
C GLU A 65 -9.45 2.09 -11.78
N GLN A 66 -9.89 2.77 -12.84
CA GLN A 66 -9.44 2.51 -14.21
C GLN A 66 -8.12 3.21 -14.53
N GLY A 67 -7.70 4.17 -13.71
CA GLY A 67 -6.53 4.98 -13.97
C GLY A 67 -6.56 6.37 -13.37
N VAL A 68 -5.76 7.24 -13.97
CA VAL A 68 -5.63 8.65 -13.60
C VAL A 68 -6.18 9.52 -14.72
N GLU A 69 -6.95 10.53 -14.36
CA GLU A 69 -7.55 11.47 -15.31
C GLU A 69 -7.23 12.91 -14.91
N PHE A 70 -6.87 13.74 -15.89
CA PHE A 70 -6.66 15.17 -15.71
C PHE A 70 -7.57 15.97 -16.65
N GLN A 71 -8.39 16.85 -16.06
CA GLN A 71 -9.32 17.72 -16.77
C GLN A 71 -8.88 19.18 -16.60
N PRO A 72 -8.23 19.78 -17.61
CA PRO A 72 -7.99 21.21 -17.60
C PRO A 72 -9.30 21.98 -17.86
N PRO A 73 -9.44 23.24 -17.39
CA PRO A 73 -10.62 24.06 -17.67
C PRO A 73 -10.74 24.43 -19.15
N ARG A 74 -9.63 24.35 -19.90
CA ARG A 74 -9.57 24.54 -21.35
C ARG A 74 -8.60 23.53 -21.94
N GLY A 75 -9.00 22.85 -23.01
CA GLY A 75 -8.21 21.84 -23.70
C GLY A 75 -8.75 20.42 -23.53
N SER A 76 -8.03 19.45 -24.08
CA SER A 76 -8.42 18.04 -24.03
C SER A 76 -8.17 17.43 -22.66
N ARG A 77 -9.13 16.62 -22.22
CA ARG A 77 -8.98 15.70 -21.09
C ARG A 77 -7.86 14.71 -21.38
N LEU A 78 -7.01 14.48 -20.39
CA LEU A 78 -5.97 13.46 -20.43
C LEU A 78 -6.41 12.30 -19.54
N HIS A 79 -6.26 11.07 -20.04
CA HIS A 79 -6.60 9.87 -19.30
C HIS A 79 -5.48 8.84 -19.49
N TRP A 80 -5.05 8.24 -18.39
CA TRP A 80 -4.04 7.18 -18.37
C TRP A 80 -4.63 5.96 -17.70
N PHE A 81 -4.85 4.90 -18.46
CA PHE A 81 -5.26 3.62 -17.90
C PHE A 81 -4.15 3.06 -17.01
N ILE A 82 -4.51 2.32 -15.96
CA ILE A 82 -3.54 1.67 -15.05
C ILE A 82 -2.46 0.89 -15.82
N VAL A 83 -2.85 0.17 -16.88
CA VAL A 83 -1.93 -0.63 -17.69
C VAL A 83 -0.88 0.21 -18.44
N ASP A 84 -1.22 1.44 -18.82
CA ASP A 84 -0.36 2.36 -19.57
C ASP A 84 0.56 3.20 -18.66
N ILE A 85 0.32 3.15 -17.35
CA ILE A 85 1.20 3.74 -16.35
C ILE A 85 2.37 2.79 -16.16
N LYS A 86 3.57 3.26 -16.50
CA LYS A 86 4.83 2.55 -16.26
C LYS A 86 5.21 2.61 -14.80
N SER A 87 5.07 3.78 -14.18
CA SER A 87 5.42 4.01 -12.78
C SER A 87 4.74 5.26 -12.24
N VAL A 88 4.57 5.30 -10.92
CA VAL A 88 4.18 6.49 -10.18
C VAL A 88 5.27 6.86 -9.18
N VAL A 89 5.57 8.15 -9.12
CA VAL A 89 6.54 8.71 -8.19
C VAL A 89 5.83 9.81 -7.41
N LEU A 90 5.74 9.63 -6.10
CA LEU A 90 5.10 10.54 -5.16
C LEU A 90 6.17 11.10 -4.22
N PRO A 91 6.99 12.10 -4.59
CA PRO A 91 8.08 12.56 -3.72
C PRO A 91 7.60 13.21 -2.42
N THR A 92 6.39 13.76 -2.43
CA THR A 92 5.71 14.36 -1.28
C THR A 92 4.19 14.16 -1.44
N PRO A 93 3.38 14.31 -0.38
CA PRO A 93 1.92 14.20 -0.48
C PRO A 93 1.28 15.16 -1.48
N ARG A 94 1.95 16.27 -1.85
CA ARG A 94 1.44 17.27 -2.81
C ARG A 94 2.10 17.22 -4.18
N ARG A 95 3.01 16.28 -4.42
CA ARG A 95 3.71 16.15 -5.71
C ARG A 95 3.53 14.74 -6.23
N PHE A 96 2.95 14.65 -7.42
CA PHE A 96 2.69 13.39 -8.08
C PHE A 96 3.30 13.41 -9.47
N THR A 97 4.07 12.38 -9.82
CA THR A 97 4.65 12.21 -11.15
C THR A 97 4.20 10.88 -11.71
N LEU A 98 3.50 10.93 -12.84
CA LEU A 98 3.08 9.77 -13.60
C LEU A 98 4.08 9.56 -14.74
N VAL A 99 4.65 8.37 -14.83
CA VAL A 99 5.50 7.94 -15.94
C VAL A 99 4.68 6.99 -16.79
N SER A 100 4.44 7.33 -18.05
CA SER A 100 3.65 6.52 -18.99
C SER A 100 4.51 5.95 -20.12
N TYR A 101 4.07 4.85 -20.72
CA TYR A 101 4.65 4.31 -21.96
C TYR A 101 4.34 5.14 -23.21
N GLU A 102 3.56 6.22 -23.08
CA GLU A 102 3.21 7.06 -24.21
C GLU A 102 4.49 7.67 -24.80
N ASN A 103 4.81 7.28 -26.03
CA ASN A 103 6.02 7.73 -26.72
C ASN A 103 5.86 9.22 -27.08
N ARG A 104 6.87 10.04 -26.80
CA ARG A 104 6.82 11.47 -27.15
C ARG A 104 6.65 11.62 -28.67
N ARG A 105 5.65 12.39 -29.11
CA ARG A 105 5.52 12.71 -30.53
C ARG A 105 6.76 13.51 -30.98
N TRP A 106 7.53 12.88 -31.87
CA TRP A 106 8.71 13.35 -32.60
C TRP A 106 10.09 13.27 -31.90
N LYS A 107 10.99 12.51 -32.53
CA LYS A 107 12.47 12.39 -32.39
C LYS A 107 13.10 12.13 -31.01
N HIS A 108 12.32 11.92 -29.95
CA HIS A 108 12.85 11.54 -28.64
C HIS A 108 12.19 10.26 -28.13
N PRO A 109 12.79 9.07 -28.38
CA PRO A 109 12.35 7.85 -27.70
C PRO A 109 12.52 8.01 -26.19
N GLY A 110 11.49 7.66 -25.42
CA GLY A 110 11.55 7.69 -23.96
C GLY A 110 10.19 7.91 -23.32
N ASP A 111 10.08 7.47 -22.06
CA ASP A 111 8.85 7.58 -21.29
C ASP A 111 8.40 9.05 -21.14
N ARG A 112 7.09 9.26 -21.16
CA ARG A 112 6.51 10.58 -20.91
C ARG A 112 6.17 10.73 -19.43
N GLN A 113 6.79 11.73 -18.81
CA GLN A 113 6.56 12.10 -17.41
C GLN A 113 5.55 13.25 -17.34
N PHE A 114 4.54 13.11 -16.48
CA PHE A 114 3.56 14.12 -16.18
C PHE A 114 3.67 14.48 -14.71
N ARG A 115 4.07 15.72 -14.42
CA ARG A 115 4.28 16.20 -13.06
C ARG A 115 3.12 17.07 -12.61
N PHE A 116 2.48 16.68 -11.53
CA PHE A 116 1.34 17.36 -10.93
C PHE A 116 1.72 17.96 -9.57
N GLU A 117 1.28 19.19 -9.37
CA GLU A 117 1.25 19.83 -8.05
C GLU A 117 -0.19 19.81 -7.55
N LEU A 118 -0.42 19.10 -6.45
CA LEU A 118 -1.75 18.88 -5.87
C LEU A 118 -2.06 20.00 -4.87
N ASN A 119 -3.28 20.53 -4.91
CA ASN A 119 -3.72 21.52 -3.94
C ASN A 119 -3.96 20.89 -2.57
N GLU A 120 -4.58 19.71 -2.55
CA GLU A 120 -4.76 18.88 -1.36
C GLU A 120 -3.74 17.75 -1.38
N PRO A 121 -3.19 17.36 -0.21
CA PRO A 121 -2.30 16.21 -0.14
C PRO A 121 -3.06 14.93 -0.54
N LEU A 122 -2.43 14.08 -1.34
CA LEU A 122 -2.92 12.75 -1.63
C LEU A 122 -2.91 11.94 -0.32
N PRO A 123 -4.05 11.42 0.16
CA PRO A 123 -4.08 10.66 1.40
C PRO A 123 -3.22 9.38 1.31
N PRO A 124 -2.56 8.95 2.40
CA PRO A 124 -1.70 7.77 2.41
C PRO A 124 -2.36 6.51 1.83
N GLY A 125 -3.62 6.25 2.21
CA GLY A 125 -4.37 5.09 1.71
C GLY A 125 -4.63 5.14 0.20
N ALA A 126 -4.90 6.32 -0.35
CA ALA A 126 -5.10 6.49 -1.80
C ALA A 126 -3.78 6.38 -2.57
N ALA A 127 -2.67 6.84 -1.98
CA ALA A 127 -1.32 6.66 -2.52
C ALA A 127 -0.93 5.17 -2.58
N GLU A 128 -1.11 4.44 -1.47
CA GLU A 128 -0.82 3.02 -1.38
C GLU A 128 -1.67 2.22 -2.37
N GLU A 129 -2.97 2.51 -2.47
CA GLU A 129 -3.87 1.85 -3.40
C GLU A 129 -3.49 2.11 -4.87
N LEU A 130 -3.13 3.34 -5.23
CA LEU A 130 -2.67 3.65 -6.58
C LEU A 130 -1.38 2.88 -6.93
N VAL A 131 -0.42 2.85 -6.01
CA VAL A 131 0.84 2.12 -6.17
C VAL A 131 0.59 0.62 -6.29
N ALA A 132 -0.30 0.07 -5.47
CA ALA A 132 -0.74 -1.32 -5.53
C ALA A 132 -1.37 -1.66 -6.90
N ARG A 133 -2.30 -0.84 -7.39
CA ARG A 133 -2.99 -1.03 -8.67
C ARG A 133 -2.06 -0.93 -9.87
N VAL A 134 -1.11 0.01 -9.87
CA VAL A 134 -0.11 0.14 -10.94
C VAL A 134 0.77 -1.11 -11.03
N GLY A 135 1.02 -1.79 -9.90
CA GLY A 135 1.70 -3.10 -9.86
C GLY A 135 3.14 -3.10 -10.38
N LYS A 136 3.69 -1.91 -10.67
CA LYS A 136 5.04 -1.67 -11.19
C LYS A 136 5.82 -0.85 -10.17
N PRO A 137 7.16 -0.81 -10.28
CA PRO A 137 7.97 -0.10 -9.31
C PRO A 137 7.52 1.35 -9.14
N ALA A 138 7.29 1.75 -7.91
CA ALA A 138 6.80 3.08 -7.56
C ALA A 138 7.57 3.64 -6.36
N ILE A 139 7.63 4.97 -6.29
CA ILE A 139 8.07 5.66 -5.08
C ILE A 139 6.82 6.22 -4.41
N ASN A 140 6.54 5.78 -3.18
CA ASN A 140 5.52 6.41 -2.33
C ASN A 140 6.20 7.29 -1.27
N GLY A 141 5.92 8.58 -1.26
CA GLY A 141 6.50 9.53 -0.30
C GLY A 141 5.58 9.90 0.86
N ASP A 142 4.44 9.23 0.99
CA ASP A 142 3.49 9.41 2.10
C ASP A 142 3.21 8.06 2.78
N PRO A 143 4.13 7.58 3.65
CA PRO A 143 3.91 6.35 4.41
C PRO A 143 2.75 6.50 5.40
N ASP A 144 1.95 5.44 5.59
CA ASP A 144 0.92 5.43 6.63
C ASP A 144 1.58 5.39 8.03
N PRO A 145 1.46 6.46 8.84
CA PRO A 145 2.07 6.49 10.16
C PRO A 145 1.45 5.47 11.13
N LYS A 146 0.28 4.90 10.84
CA LYS A 146 -0.42 3.93 11.70
C LYS A 146 -0.19 2.48 11.29
N ALA A 147 0.47 2.22 10.16
CA ALA A 147 0.77 0.86 9.75
C ALA A 147 1.65 0.15 10.79
N SER A 148 1.37 -1.13 11.09
CA SER A 148 2.13 -1.91 12.07
C SER A 148 3.54 -2.19 11.56
N SER A 149 4.54 -1.97 12.41
CA SER A 149 5.94 -2.29 12.20
C SER A 149 6.41 -3.32 13.22
N PHE A 150 7.30 -4.22 12.80
CA PHE A 150 7.96 -5.19 13.69
C PHE A 150 9.27 -4.64 14.25
N ALA A 151 9.79 -3.55 13.70
CA ALA A 151 10.93 -2.82 14.24
C ALA A 151 10.89 -1.36 13.77
N ASP A 152 11.21 -0.46 14.69
CA ASP A 152 11.37 0.98 14.44
C ASP A 152 12.79 1.39 14.84
N ILE A 153 13.54 1.96 13.90
CA ILE A 153 14.95 2.33 14.05
C ILE A 153 15.10 3.82 13.75
N PRO A 154 15.42 4.66 14.74
CA PRO A 154 15.65 6.09 14.50
C PRO A 154 16.81 6.27 13.51
N ALA A 155 16.62 7.11 12.49
CA ALA A 155 17.57 7.24 11.40
C ALA A 155 17.66 8.68 10.87
N ARG A 156 18.69 8.93 10.06
CA ARG A 156 18.90 10.16 9.32
C ARG A 156 19.19 9.82 7.87
N HIS A 157 18.39 10.33 6.95
CA HIS A 157 18.74 10.31 5.53
C HIS A 157 19.73 11.44 5.26
N ARG A 158 20.88 11.15 4.63
CA ARG A 158 21.86 12.18 4.27
C ARG A 158 21.68 12.59 2.80
N THR A 159 21.31 13.84 2.59
CA THR A 159 21.32 14.47 1.27
C THR A 159 22.43 15.52 1.19
N ARG A 160 22.81 15.90 -0.04
CA ARG A 160 23.84 16.92 -0.29
C ARG A 160 23.57 18.28 0.39
N SER A 161 22.32 18.58 0.75
CA SER A 161 21.89 19.89 1.27
C SER A 161 21.34 19.86 2.70
N GLY A 162 21.58 18.81 3.49
CA GLY A 162 21.27 18.82 4.93
C GLY A 162 20.61 17.55 5.49
N GLY A 163 20.04 16.70 4.64
CA GLY A 163 19.35 15.48 5.05
C GLY A 163 18.10 15.69 5.90
N SER A 164 17.41 14.61 6.23
CA SER A 164 16.26 14.59 7.14
C SER A 164 16.52 13.66 8.32
N SER A 165 15.89 13.92 9.45
CA SER A 165 15.85 12.97 10.57
C SER A 165 14.46 12.38 10.72
N GLY A 166 14.41 11.08 10.95
CA GLY A 166 13.16 10.32 10.96
C GLY A 166 13.33 8.96 11.63
N VAL A 167 12.40 8.07 11.34
CA VAL A 167 12.38 6.68 11.81
C VAL A 167 12.23 5.76 10.62
N LEU A 168 13.12 4.77 10.53
CA LEU A 168 13.00 3.63 9.64
C LEU A 168 12.06 2.61 10.29
N ARG A 169 10.91 2.35 9.67
CA ARG A 169 9.89 1.43 10.14
C ARG A 169 9.88 0.21 9.24
N LEU A 170 10.17 -0.94 9.80
CA LEU A 170 10.20 -2.22 9.09
C LEU A 170 8.86 -2.91 9.28
N ARG A 171 8.10 -3.07 8.19
CA ARG A 171 6.72 -3.57 8.20
C ARG A 171 6.61 -4.91 7.52
N GLU A 172 5.51 -5.62 7.75
CA GLU A 172 5.24 -6.88 7.04
C GLU A 172 5.18 -6.72 5.53
N GLU A 173 4.69 -5.58 5.03
CA GLU A 173 4.46 -5.31 3.61
C GLU A 173 5.61 -4.52 2.93
N GLY A 174 6.57 -4.00 3.70
CA GLY A 174 7.66 -3.21 3.16
C GLY A 174 8.47 -2.44 4.19
N ILE A 175 9.14 -1.39 3.72
CA ILE A 175 9.95 -0.49 4.53
C ILE A 175 9.39 0.92 4.37
N ASP A 176 9.20 1.62 5.48
CA ASP A 176 8.92 3.05 5.48
C ASP A 176 10.06 3.82 6.15
N TYR A 177 10.37 4.99 5.62
CA TYR A 177 11.12 6.02 6.31
C TYR A 177 10.19 7.20 6.56
N VAL A 178 10.00 7.58 7.82
CA VAL A 178 9.09 8.65 8.22
C VAL A 178 9.89 9.79 8.84
N ASP A 179 9.92 10.94 8.17
CA ASP A 179 10.53 12.18 8.69
C ASP A 179 9.48 13.12 9.27
N ALA A 180 9.85 13.93 10.27
CA ALA A 180 8.92 14.83 10.94
C ALA A 180 8.27 15.87 10.01
N GLY A 181 8.93 16.20 8.89
CA GLY A 181 8.44 17.16 7.91
C GLY A 181 7.64 16.54 6.75
N GLY A 182 7.58 15.20 6.65
CA GLY A 182 6.91 14.46 5.57
C GLY A 182 7.46 14.73 4.16
N ARG A 183 8.60 15.42 4.03
CA ARG A 183 9.14 15.85 2.72
C ARG A 183 10.11 14.83 2.14
N ASP A 184 10.76 14.09 3.02
CA ASP A 184 11.78 13.10 2.67
C ASP A 184 11.33 11.68 3.06
N SER A 185 10.11 11.57 3.56
CA SER A 185 9.47 10.31 3.89
C SER A 185 9.33 9.45 2.64
N ARG A 186 9.49 8.14 2.80
CA ARG A 186 9.42 7.16 1.72
C ARG A 186 8.76 5.89 2.23
N SER A 187 8.13 5.17 1.33
CA SER A 187 7.53 3.87 1.54
C SER A 187 7.83 3.02 0.32
N TRP A 188 8.46 1.87 0.56
CA TRP A 188 8.80 0.89 -0.45
C TRP A 188 8.13 -0.42 -0.10
N ARG A 189 7.36 -0.99 -1.04
CA ARG A 189 6.92 -2.38 -0.91
C ARG A 189 8.12 -3.27 -1.11
N TRP A 190 8.12 -4.44 -0.50
CA TRP A 190 9.17 -5.43 -0.75
C TRP A 190 9.37 -5.76 -2.24
N ALA A 191 8.31 -5.73 -3.06
CA ALA A 191 8.40 -5.99 -4.50
C ALA A 191 9.10 -4.87 -5.30
N ASP A 192 9.22 -3.67 -4.72
CA ASP A 192 9.88 -2.51 -5.35
C ASP A 192 11.36 -2.40 -4.97
N ILE A 193 11.79 -3.14 -3.94
CA ILE A 193 13.16 -3.18 -3.43
C ILE A 193 13.94 -4.22 -4.24
N GLN A 194 15.03 -3.79 -4.87
CA GLN A 194 15.93 -4.64 -5.64
C GLN A 194 17.09 -5.14 -4.79
N THR A 195 17.61 -4.28 -3.90
CA THR A 195 18.72 -4.61 -3.02
C THR A 195 18.57 -3.93 -1.67
N ILE A 196 19.16 -4.57 -0.66
CA ILE A 196 19.43 -3.94 0.63
C ILE A 196 20.91 -4.12 0.96
N ALA A 197 21.49 -3.18 1.69
CA ALA A 197 22.82 -3.34 2.23
C ALA A 197 22.90 -2.78 3.65
N ASN A 198 23.66 -3.46 4.51
CA ASN A 198 24.05 -2.99 5.82
C ASN A 198 25.59 -3.03 5.87
N PRO A 199 26.29 -1.99 5.33
CA PRO A 199 27.76 -1.98 5.29
C PRO A 199 28.38 -2.05 6.68
N ASP A 200 27.69 -1.45 7.66
CA ASP A 200 27.96 -1.58 9.09
C ASP A 200 26.63 -1.42 9.85
N PRO A 201 26.58 -1.80 11.15
CA PRO A 201 25.32 -1.78 11.92
C PRO A 201 24.63 -0.41 12.00
N TYR A 202 25.31 0.70 11.73
CA TYR A 202 24.75 2.05 11.76
C TYR A 202 24.45 2.62 10.37
N ASP A 203 24.68 1.85 9.31
CA ASP A 203 24.45 2.23 7.94
C ASP A 203 23.52 1.25 7.25
N PHE A 204 22.44 1.76 6.67
CA PHE A 204 21.48 0.96 5.93
C PHE A 204 21.16 1.61 4.59
N ARG A 205 21.14 0.81 3.53
CA ARG A 205 20.84 1.26 2.18
C ARG A 205 19.68 0.45 1.61
N VAL A 206 18.73 1.16 1.02
CA VAL A 206 17.66 0.57 0.20
C VAL A 206 17.92 0.93 -1.25
N GLY A 207 18.13 -0.08 -2.09
CA GLY A 207 18.18 0.06 -3.55
C GLY A 207 16.82 -0.33 -4.14
N ALA A 208 16.00 0.65 -4.46
CA ALA A 208 14.73 0.45 -5.16
C ALA A 208 14.90 0.74 -6.66
N TYR A 209 13.94 0.31 -7.49
CA TYR A 209 14.02 0.45 -8.96
C TYR A 209 14.29 1.89 -9.45
N LEU A 210 13.85 2.91 -8.70
CA LEU A 210 13.90 4.32 -9.11
C LEU A 210 14.83 5.18 -8.24
N GLU A 211 15.32 4.66 -7.13
CA GLU A 211 16.17 5.41 -6.21
C GLU A 211 17.05 4.49 -5.37
N THR A 212 18.20 5.02 -4.94
CA THR A 212 18.97 4.46 -3.83
C THR A 212 18.86 5.42 -2.65
N PHE A 213 18.55 4.88 -1.47
CA PHE A 213 18.27 5.66 -0.28
C PHE A 213 19.23 5.24 0.85
N ASP A 214 20.07 6.18 1.29
CA ASP A 214 21.15 5.94 2.27
C ASP A 214 20.79 6.49 3.66
N LEU A 215 20.66 5.60 4.64
CA LEU A 215 20.25 5.91 5.99
C LEU A 215 21.39 5.71 6.98
N LYS A 216 21.66 6.75 7.77
CA LYS A 216 22.47 6.68 8.99
C LYS A 216 21.56 6.34 10.16
N LEU A 217 21.65 5.13 10.68
CA LEU A 217 20.90 4.67 11.84
C LEU A 217 21.49 5.30 13.11
N LYS A 218 20.63 5.69 14.04
CA LYS A 218 21.03 6.24 15.34
C LYS A 218 21.26 5.15 16.40
N GLN A 219 20.86 3.92 16.09
CA GLN A 219 21.07 2.73 16.89
C GLN A 219 21.47 1.60 15.94
N PRO A 220 22.27 0.62 16.41
CA PRO A 220 22.72 -0.46 15.54
C PRO A 220 21.54 -1.34 15.11
N MET A 221 21.51 -1.71 13.84
CA MET A 221 20.68 -2.79 13.33
C MET A 221 21.28 -4.11 13.82
N THR A 222 20.46 -4.95 14.45
CA THR A 222 20.89 -6.28 14.89
C THR A 222 20.95 -7.23 13.69
N ALA A 223 21.72 -8.30 13.82
CA ALA A 223 21.82 -9.34 12.79
C ALA A 223 20.45 -9.96 12.51
N GLU A 224 19.66 -10.24 13.54
CA GLU A 224 18.33 -10.85 13.40
C GLU A 224 17.36 -9.96 12.61
N ILE A 225 17.44 -8.64 12.80
CA ILE A 225 16.66 -7.69 12.01
C ILE A 225 17.13 -7.72 10.56
N PHE A 226 18.44 -7.66 10.31
CA PHE A 226 18.97 -7.62 8.95
C PHE A 226 18.69 -8.93 8.19
N ASP A 227 18.85 -10.09 8.83
CA ASP A 227 18.56 -11.40 8.25
C ASP A 227 17.08 -11.53 7.86
N ARG A 228 16.17 -11.04 8.73
CA ARG A 228 14.74 -10.98 8.38
C ARG A 228 14.48 -10.11 7.15
N LEU A 229 15.19 -8.98 7.00
CA LEU A 229 15.07 -8.13 5.81
C LEU A 229 15.63 -8.82 4.57
N TRP A 230 16.76 -9.52 4.72
CA TRP A 230 17.40 -10.30 3.69
C TRP A 230 16.44 -11.36 3.13
N ASP A 231 15.78 -12.13 4.00
CA ASP A 231 14.79 -13.13 3.60
C ASP A 231 13.61 -12.50 2.84
N ARG A 232 13.17 -11.30 3.25
CA ARG A 232 12.07 -10.60 2.57
C ARG A 232 12.42 -10.13 1.17
N VAL A 233 13.68 -9.75 0.93
CA VAL A 233 14.14 -9.22 -0.37
C VAL A 233 14.64 -10.33 -1.28
N TYR A 234 15.48 -11.24 -0.77
CA TYR A 234 16.19 -12.25 -1.55
C TYR A 234 15.62 -13.67 -1.40
N GLY A 235 14.86 -13.96 -0.33
CA GLY A 235 14.21 -15.26 -0.13
C GLY A 235 13.00 -15.49 -1.04
N ARG A 236 12.51 -14.46 -1.74
CA ARG A 236 11.38 -14.54 -2.69
C ARG A 236 11.77 -15.35 -3.93
N GLY A 237 11.56 -16.67 -3.85
CA GLY A 237 11.88 -17.62 -4.92
C GLY A 237 12.72 -18.79 -4.47
N LEU A 238 13.28 -18.73 -3.25
CA LEU A 238 13.83 -19.89 -2.59
C LEU A 238 12.68 -20.58 -1.86
N ASN A 239 12.02 -21.53 -2.52
CA ASN A 239 11.31 -22.60 -1.83
C ASN A 239 12.36 -23.39 -1.06
N LEU A 240 12.87 -22.86 0.05
CA LEU A 240 13.51 -23.65 1.09
C LEU A 240 12.37 -24.39 1.77
N GLY A 241 11.88 -25.42 1.06
CA GLY A 241 11.00 -26.40 1.64
C GLY A 241 11.64 -26.83 2.95
N GLN A 242 10.81 -26.90 3.98
CA GLN A 242 11.07 -27.71 5.16
C GLN A 242 11.87 -28.94 4.73
N THR A 243 13.18 -28.94 5.00
CA THR A 243 13.92 -30.17 5.14
C THR A 243 13.33 -30.83 6.37
N ASP A 244 12.33 -31.66 6.13
CA ASP A 244 11.85 -32.62 7.10
C ASP A 244 13.00 -33.60 7.31
N GLY A 245 13.85 -33.26 8.28
CA GLY A 245 14.83 -34.16 8.85
C GLY A 245 14.08 -35.24 9.62
N GLY A 246 13.65 -36.26 8.89
CA GLY A 246 13.16 -37.52 9.43
C GLY A 246 14.14 -38.63 9.12
N GLU A 247 15.08 -38.85 10.04
CA GLU A 247 15.88 -40.07 10.12
C GLU A 247 14.97 -41.30 10.00
N HIS A 248 15.26 -42.18 9.04
CA HIS A 248 14.87 -43.58 9.16
C HIS A 248 16.12 -44.44 8.97
N HIS A 249 16.79 -44.68 10.10
CA HIS A 249 17.46 -45.95 10.35
C HIS A 249 16.52 -47.10 10.01
N ALA A 250 16.98 -48.01 9.15
CA ALA A 250 16.64 -49.43 9.25
C ALA A 250 17.71 -50.25 8.51
N GLU A 251 18.69 -50.72 9.30
CA GLU A 251 19.39 -51.96 8.99
C GLU A 251 18.36 -53.10 8.91
N ARG A 252 18.44 -53.90 7.84
CA ARG A 252 18.29 -55.36 7.88
C ARG A 252 19.13 -55.98 6.79
#